data_AF-A0A6J1ISG2-F1
#
_entry.id   AF-A0A6J1ISG2-F1
#
_cell.length_a   1.000
_cell.length_b   1.000
_cell.length_c   1.000
_cell.angle_alpha   90.00
_cell.angle_beta   90.00
_cell.angle_gamma   90.00
#
_symmetry.space_group_name_H-M   'P 1'
#
loop_
_entity.id
_entity.type
_entity.pdbx_description
1 polymer ?
#
loop_
_entity_poly.entity_id
_entity_poly.type
_entity_poly.pdbx_seq_one_letter_code
_entity_poly.pdbx_strand_id
1 'polypeptide(L)'
;MEEDFELGEKVPPAVNRMGNVIGDADGRGFNPGLIVRLVVGGLLLAFLVVNYAFYMYAQKTLPPKKKKPVSKKKMKRERLKQGISAPGE
;
A
#
# COMPACT_ATOMS: atom_id res chain seq x y z
N MET A 1 -19.49 16.49 56.48
CA MET A 1 -18.89 17.00 55.23
C MET A 1 -17.37 17.02 55.39
N GLU A 2 -16.78 15.85 55.65
CA GLU A 2 -15.31 15.68 55.77
C GLU A 2 -14.81 14.56 54.84
N GLU A 3 -15.70 13.94 54.06
CA GLU A 3 -15.38 12.83 53.15
C GLU A 3 -15.04 13.29 51.72
N ASP A 4 -15.20 14.59 51.42
CA ASP A 4 -14.92 15.17 50.10
C ASP A 4 -13.46 15.64 49.93
N PHE A 5 -12.68 15.74 51.02
CA PHE A 5 -11.31 16.28 50.99
C PHE A 5 -10.18 15.23 50.90
N GLU A 6 -10.44 13.96 51.18
CA GLU A 6 -9.43 12.88 51.06
C GLU A 6 -9.36 12.23 49.66
N LEU A 7 -10.30 12.54 48.76
CA LEU A 7 -10.36 11.97 47.40
C LEU A 7 -9.48 12.72 46.37
N GLY A 8 -8.85 13.84 46.76
CA GLY A 8 -8.03 14.66 45.86
C GLY A 8 -6.55 14.29 45.78
N GLU A 9 -5.99 13.61 46.79
CA GLU A 9 -4.53 13.42 46.92
C GLU A 9 -4.03 12.07 46.38
N LYS A 10 -4.93 11.11 46.16
CA LYS A 10 -4.57 9.77 45.69
C LYS A 10 -4.85 9.57 44.20
N VAL A 11 -4.26 10.45 43.38
CA VAL A 11 -4.19 10.20 41.94
C VAL A 11 -3.29 8.97 41.74
N PRO A 12 -3.78 7.88 41.12
CA PRO A 12 -3.00 6.67 40.99
C PRO A 12 -1.73 6.95 40.16
N PRO A 13 -0.59 6.34 40.51
CA PRO A 13 0.69 6.56 39.83
C PRO A 13 0.62 6.27 38.32
N ALA A 14 -0.39 5.53 37.86
CA ALA A 14 -0.69 5.28 36.46
C ALA A 14 -0.96 6.56 35.64
N VAL A 15 -1.61 7.57 36.21
CA VAL A 15 -1.96 8.82 35.48
C VAL A 15 -0.73 9.69 35.27
N ASN A 16 0.12 9.83 36.29
CA ASN A 16 1.40 10.54 36.18
C ASN A 16 2.37 9.83 35.23
N ARG A 17 2.32 8.49 35.18
CA ARG A 17 3.12 7.69 34.23
C ARG A 17 2.72 7.95 32.78
N MET A 18 1.41 8.13 32.52
CA MET A 18 0.90 8.41 31.18
C MET A 18 1.27 9.82 30.70
N GLY A 19 1.23 10.82 31.59
CA GLY A 19 1.65 12.20 31.26
C GLY A 19 3.13 12.31 30.91
N ASN A 20 3.99 11.57 31.60
CA ASN A 20 5.44 11.59 31.33
C ASN A 20 5.80 10.92 30.00
N VAL A 21 5.18 9.78 29.65
CA VAL A 21 5.45 9.11 28.35
C VAL A 21 4.95 9.92 27.15
N ILE A 22 3.90 10.72 27.31
CA ILE A 22 3.41 11.63 26.26
C ILE A 22 4.33 12.87 26.16
N GLY A 23 4.73 13.46 27.30
CA GLY A 23 5.64 14.61 27.32
C GLY A 23 7.07 14.31 26.84
N ASP A 24 7.58 13.11 27.12
CA ASP A 24 8.90 12.66 26.65
C ASP A 24 8.91 12.36 25.13
N ALA A 25 7.75 12.09 24.53
CA ALA A 25 7.60 11.89 23.09
C ALA A 25 7.62 13.21 22.31
N ASP A 26 7.16 14.31 22.90
CA ASP A 26 7.10 15.63 22.26
C ASP A 26 8.42 16.44 22.41
N GLY A 27 9.26 16.14 23.41
CA GLY A 27 10.46 16.92 23.73
C GLY A 27 11.77 16.49 23.04
N ARG A 28 11.82 15.31 22.42
CA ARG A 28 12.99 14.82 21.68
C ARG A 28 12.74 14.94 20.18
N GLY A 29 13.14 16.07 19.60
CA GLY A 29 13.08 16.29 18.16
C GLY A 29 13.67 15.11 17.36
N PHE A 30 13.09 14.85 16.19
CA PHE A 30 13.47 13.71 15.35
C PHE A 30 14.98 13.67 15.12
N ASN A 31 15.61 12.55 15.48
CA ASN A 31 17.04 12.35 15.27
C ASN A 31 17.37 12.55 13.78
N PRO A 32 18.41 13.32 13.43
CA PRO A 32 18.79 13.55 12.03
C PRO A 32 18.98 12.25 11.25
N GLY A 33 19.52 11.21 11.88
CA GLY A 33 19.66 9.89 11.26
C GLY A 33 18.32 9.20 10.96
N LEU A 34 17.29 9.42 11.79
CA LEU A 34 15.93 8.94 11.53
C LEU A 34 15.28 9.71 10.38
N ILE A 35 15.43 11.04 10.35
CA ILE A 35 14.92 11.88 9.26
C ILE A 35 15.51 11.44 7.93
N VAL A 36 16.83 11.25 7.86
CA VAL A 36 17.50 10.81 6.62
C VAL A 36 16.97 9.45 6.16
N ARG A 37 16.75 8.49 7.07
CA ARG A 37 16.18 7.18 6.69
C ARG A 37 14.74 7.27 6.22
N LEU A 38 13.92 8.13 6.84
CA LEU A 38 12.55 8.37 6.40
C LEU A 38 12.52 9.04 5.03
N VAL A 39 13.42 10.00 4.79
CA VAL A 39 13.53 10.65 3.48
C VAL A 39 14.02 9.65 2.44
N VAL A 40 15.11 8.93 2.67
CA VAL A 40 15.67 7.97 1.71
C VAL A 40 14.69 6.81 1.48
N GLY A 41 14.15 6.22 2.54
CA GLY A 41 13.17 5.16 2.45
C GLY A 41 11.88 5.62 1.77
N GLY A 42 11.39 6.81 2.11
CA GLY A 42 10.21 7.42 1.49
C GLY A 42 10.43 7.74 0.01
N LEU A 43 11.60 8.26 -0.36
CA LEU A 43 11.96 8.53 -1.75
C LEU A 43 12.01 7.25 -2.58
N LEU A 44 12.61 6.18 -2.04
CA LEU A 44 12.65 4.87 -2.69
C LEU A 44 11.25 4.27 -2.85
N LEU A 45 10.41 4.34 -1.81
CA LEU A 45 9.05 3.85 -1.86
C LEU A 45 8.21 4.63 -2.88
N ALA A 46 8.29 5.97 -2.84
CA ALA A 46 7.59 6.85 -3.77
C ALA A 46 8.04 6.59 -5.20
N PHE A 47 9.35 6.44 -5.44
CA PHE A 47 9.88 6.12 -6.76
C PHE A 47 9.34 4.79 -7.29
N LEU A 48 9.28 3.77 -6.44
CA LEU A 48 8.76 2.46 -6.82
C LEU A 48 7.26 2.51 -7.13
N VAL A 49 6.47 3.18 -6.28
CA VAL A 49 5.03 3.35 -6.48
C VAL A 49 4.73 4.16 -7.73
N VAL A 50 5.42 5.28 -7.93
CA VAL A 50 5.26 6.13 -9.11
C VAL A 50 5.64 5.36 -10.38
N ASN A 51 6.74 4.61 -10.36
CA ASN A 51 7.14 3.80 -11.51
C ASN A 51 6.14 2.68 -11.81
N TYR A 52 5.64 2.00 -10.79
CA TYR A 52 4.65 0.94 -10.96
C TYR A 52 3.31 1.47 -11.46
N ALA A 53 2.83 2.59 -10.91
CA ALA A 53 1.62 3.26 -11.36
C ALA A 53 1.77 3.75 -12.80
N PHE A 54 2.93 4.32 -13.14
CA PHE A 54 3.24 4.75 -14.50
C PHE A 54 3.31 3.57 -15.48
N TYR A 55 3.88 2.44 -15.06
CA TYR A 55 3.89 1.20 -15.84
C TYR A 55 2.48 0.66 -16.08
N MET A 56 1.64 0.64 -15.05
CA MET A 56 0.23 0.24 -15.17
C MET A 56 -0.55 1.19 -16.08
N TYR A 57 -0.30 2.50 -15.98
CA TYR A 57 -0.89 3.49 -16.86
C TYR A 57 -0.45 3.31 -18.31
N ALA A 58 0.84 3.07 -18.53
CA ALA A 58 1.38 2.74 -19.84
C ALA A 58 0.74 1.44 -20.37
N GLN A 59 0.62 0.38 -19.58
CA GLN A 59 -0.05 -0.84 -20.04
C GLN A 59 -1.52 -0.65 -20.44
N LYS A 60 -2.25 0.25 -19.77
CA LYS A 60 -3.64 0.58 -20.13
C LYS A 60 -3.74 1.41 -21.41
N THR A 61 -2.74 2.25 -21.69
CA THR A 61 -2.69 3.10 -22.88
C THR A 61 -1.98 2.41 -24.06
N LEU A 62 -1.14 1.41 -23.79
CA LEU A 62 -0.56 0.57 -24.81
C LEU A 62 -1.64 -0.34 -25.39
N PRO A 63 -1.81 -0.35 -26.73
CA PRO A 63 -2.77 -1.23 -27.36
C PRO A 63 -2.44 -2.68 -27.01
N PRO A 64 -3.46 -3.52 -26.72
CA PRO A 64 -3.24 -4.92 -26.36
C PRO A 64 -2.34 -5.53 -27.42
N LYS A 65 -1.19 -6.08 -27.00
CA LYS A 65 -0.22 -6.70 -27.92
C LYS A 65 -1.00 -7.58 -28.87
N LYS A 66 -1.17 -7.12 -30.11
CA LYS A 66 -1.94 -7.84 -31.12
C LYS A 66 -1.17 -9.14 -31.33
N LYS A 67 -1.64 -10.23 -30.71
CA LYS A 67 -1.15 -11.57 -31.02
C LYS A 67 -1.25 -11.68 -32.54
N LYS A 68 -0.14 -12.01 -33.21
CA LYS A 68 -0.11 -12.11 -34.67
C LYS A 68 -1.38 -12.85 -35.09
N PRO A 69 -2.20 -12.27 -35.99
CA PRO A 69 -3.48 -12.85 -36.32
C PRO A 69 -3.22 -14.30 -36.70
N VAL A 70 -3.84 -15.20 -35.95
CA VAL A 70 -3.64 -16.63 -36.15
C VAL A 70 -4.15 -16.90 -37.55
N SER A 71 -3.26 -17.30 -38.46
CA SER A 71 -3.61 -17.57 -39.86
C SER A 71 -4.88 -18.41 -39.90
N LYS A 72 -5.84 -18.06 -40.77
CA LYS A 72 -7.14 -18.75 -40.87
C LYS A 72 -6.99 -20.27 -40.93
N LYS A 73 -5.89 -20.77 -41.51
CA LYS A 73 -5.52 -22.20 -41.54
C LYS A 73 -5.22 -22.77 -40.14
N LYS A 74 -4.50 -22.04 -39.30
CA LYS A 74 -4.19 -22.45 -37.91
C LYS A 74 -5.42 -22.31 -37.01
N MET A 75 -6.24 -21.27 -37.20
CA MET A 75 -7.50 -21.12 -36.45
C MET A 75 -8.51 -22.23 -36.78
N LYS A 76 -8.64 -22.61 -38.06
CA LYS A 76 -9.48 -23.76 -38.46
C LYS A 76 -8.92 -25.07 -37.93
N ARG A 77 -7.59 -25.26 -37.93
CA ARG A 77 -6.94 -26.44 -37.34
C ARG A 77 -7.14 -26.55 -35.83
N GLU A 78 -7.05 -25.45 -35.08
CA GLU A 78 -7.33 -25.47 -33.64
C GLU A 78 -8.82 -25.68 -33.34
N ARG A 79 -9.73 -25.05 -34.10
CA ARG A 79 -11.18 -25.26 -33.96
C ARG A 79 -11.60 -26.71 -34.25
N LEU A 80 -11.02 -27.32 -35.28
CA LEU A 80 -11.22 -28.75 -35.61
C LEU A 80 -10.65 -29.68 -34.54
N LYS A 81 -9.49 -29.34 -33.94
CA LYS A 81 -8.91 -30.11 -32.83
C LYS A 81 -9.71 -29.99 -31.53
N GLN A 82 -10.36 -28.86 -31.32
CA GLN A 82 -11.22 -28.60 -30.17
C GLN A 82 -12.63 -29.17 -30.33
N GLY A 83 -12.95 -29.81 -31.46
CA GLY A 83 -14.26 -30.42 -31.71
C GLY A 83 -15.41 -29.40 -31.78
N ILE A 84 -15.11 -28.12 -31.96
CA ILE A 84 -16.11 -27.06 -32.04
C ILE A 84 -16.72 -27.15 -33.44
N SER A 85 -17.95 -27.65 -33.55
CA SER A 85 -18.68 -27.67 -34.83
C SER A 85 -18.77 -26.25 -35.37
N ALA A 86 -18.69 -26.13 -36.69
CA ALA A 86 -18.69 -24.84 -37.37
C ALA A 86 -19.92 -24.02 -36.92
N PRO A 87 -19.78 -22.70 -36.68
CA PRO A 87 -20.93 -21.85 -36.41
C PRO A 87 -21.77 -21.77 -37.69
N GLY A 88 -22.73 -22.68 -37.84
CA GLY A 88 -23.48 -22.89 -39.08
C GLY A 88 -24.11 -24.27 -39.24
N GLU A 89 -24.34 -24.99 -38.12
CA GLU A 89 -25.42 -25.99 -37.99
C GLU A 89 -26.42 -25.49 -36.96
#